data_AF-A0A317MZX8-F1
#
_entry.id   AF-A0A317MZX8-F1
#
_cell.length_a   1.000
_cell.length_b   1.000
_cell.length_c   1.000
_cell.angle_alpha   90.00
_cell.angle_beta   90.00
_cell.angle_gamma   90.00
#
_symmetry.space_group_name_H-M   'P 1'
#
loop_
_entity.id
_entity.type
_entity.pdbx_description
1 polymer ?
#
loop_
_entity_poly.entity_id
_entity_poly.type
_entity_poly.pdbx_seq_one_letter_code
_entity_poly.pdbx_strand_id
1 'polypeptide(L)'
;MSMLRTLLALACACAPLAVTAAESSPDWGIVDDGRAAPARRPATADDAYRAAIERVTGMVRDGELVRRVQSRGLALVDLTWEDTGRSPGSALGPNISDLTLQVRREDARGWQSALMPVIRYPNFSDRTGDVPADKFFVRVGNERGAPLRAVPLLDVLSELRSWASVPDSLKGANDLTDPRDTHFLVSAQAVFMPVPAAGKATFNPVVFNYQSAPGSPAVLTLLVTREGTSLRVIDNSREDRALRHGQELYFNANGERAALTAERLSDVKARIEGQGGAQNAGERTALARGADMLMLVQVPLKHRNRGVLWGLPVPTAAMPAPAPAAAEKSRGSDVEQAVLGHGPLLGPYREGSGDKLERDPNFPIRITVQFYKATSNGIVDDADLDAIQRSIAAVYNHADYVGSLVVPEGDPNRPTSWWPRRPADWPW
;
A
#
# COMPACT_ATOMS: atom_id res chain seq x y z
N MET A 1 51.66 -74.40 -36.84
CA MET A 1 51.37 -72.99 -36.49
C MET A 1 51.10 -72.94 -35.00
N SER A 2 51.84 -72.07 -34.32
CA SER A 2 52.03 -72.02 -32.86
C SER A 2 50.90 -71.29 -32.13
N MET A 3 50.79 -71.57 -30.82
CA MET A 3 50.03 -70.92 -29.73
C MET A 3 48.53 -71.20 -29.68
N LEU A 4 47.94 -71.94 -28.71
CA LEU A 4 48.02 -72.00 -27.23
C LEU A 4 47.21 -70.88 -26.52
N ARG A 5 46.11 -71.28 -25.85
CA ARG A 5 45.71 -71.03 -24.42
C ARG A 5 44.17 -70.97 -24.26
N THR A 6 43.51 -71.95 -23.61
CA THR A 6 43.06 -72.02 -22.17
C THR A 6 42.13 -70.87 -21.73
N LEU A 7 41.06 -71.01 -20.91
CA LEU A 7 40.59 -71.98 -19.90
C LEU A 7 39.14 -71.56 -19.51
N LEU A 8 38.29 -72.46 -18.97
CA LEU A 8 37.58 -72.39 -17.67
C LEU A 8 36.21 -73.09 -17.67
N ALA A 9 36.08 -74.05 -16.75
CA ALA A 9 34.86 -74.69 -16.31
C ALA A 9 34.48 -74.16 -14.91
N LEU A 10 33.19 -74.09 -14.57
CA LEU A 10 32.63 -74.76 -13.38
C LEU A 10 31.10 -74.61 -13.34
N ALA A 11 30.44 -75.68 -12.92
CA ALA A 11 29.00 -75.86 -12.79
C ALA A 11 28.61 -76.14 -11.33
N CYS A 12 27.29 -76.16 -11.10
CA CYS A 12 26.55 -76.74 -9.96
C CYS A 12 26.50 -75.94 -8.65
N ALA A 13 25.47 -76.04 -7.80
CA ALA A 13 24.07 -76.48 -7.86
C ALA A 13 23.47 -76.25 -6.44
N CYS A 14 22.15 -76.06 -6.41
CA CYS A 14 21.18 -76.41 -5.35
C CYS A 14 21.50 -76.20 -3.85
N ALA A 15 20.67 -75.37 -3.21
CA ALA A 15 20.41 -75.32 -1.77
C ALA A 15 19.42 -76.43 -1.33
N PRO A 16 19.42 -76.83 -0.03
CA PRO A 16 18.30 -76.41 0.83
C PRO A 16 18.61 -76.14 2.33
N LEU A 17 17.79 -75.23 2.89
CA LEU A 17 17.21 -75.07 4.24
C LEU A 17 17.91 -75.66 5.49
N ALA A 18 18.18 -74.77 6.47
CA ALA A 18 17.86 -75.00 7.88
C ALA A 18 17.69 -73.67 8.65
N VAL A 19 16.55 -73.55 9.33
CA VAL A 19 16.17 -72.49 10.26
C VAL A 19 16.86 -72.72 11.60
N THR A 20 17.47 -71.69 12.19
CA THR A 20 17.53 -71.53 13.64
C THR A 20 17.20 -70.09 13.99
N ALA A 21 16.20 -69.94 14.87
CA ALA A 21 15.73 -68.68 15.40
C ALA A 21 16.67 -68.19 16.50
N ALA A 22 16.98 -66.90 16.49
CA ALA A 22 17.32 -66.15 17.69
C ALA A 22 16.58 -64.82 17.61
N GLU A 23 15.51 -64.72 18.40
CA GLU A 23 14.82 -63.48 18.70
C GLU A 23 15.75 -62.55 19.49
N SER A 24 15.88 -61.31 19.05
CA SER A 24 16.10 -60.18 19.96
C SER A 24 15.34 -58.97 19.45
N SER A 25 14.57 -58.39 20.36
CA SER A 25 13.57 -57.34 20.16
C SER A 25 14.15 -55.99 19.72
N PRO A 26 13.32 -55.05 19.25
CA PRO A 26 13.78 -53.83 18.59
C PRO A 26 14.32 -52.80 19.60
N ASP A 27 15.49 -52.26 19.28
CA ASP A 27 16.08 -51.09 19.92
C ASP A 27 15.08 -49.93 19.93
N TRP A 28 14.84 -49.38 21.11
CA TRP A 28 14.11 -48.13 21.33
C TRP A 28 15.14 -47.03 21.62
N GLY A 29 15.29 -46.07 20.71
CA GLY A 29 16.23 -44.95 20.84
C GLY A 29 16.46 -44.24 19.51
N ILE A 30 16.74 -42.93 19.55
CA ILE A 30 17.10 -42.14 18.36
C ILE A 30 18.49 -42.57 17.90
N VAL A 31 18.55 -43.25 16.76
CA VAL A 31 19.79 -43.48 16.02
C VAL A 31 20.04 -42.22 15.21
N ASP A 32 21.08 -41.48 15.57
CA ASP A 32 21.58 -40.30 14.84
C ASP A 32 22.18 -40.79 13.51
N ASP A 33 21.36 -40.88 12.46
CA ASP A 33 21.86 -41.16 11.12
C ASP A 33 22.55 -39.89 10.63
N GLY A 34 23.88 -39.88 10.64
CA GLY A 34 24.76 -38.75 10.27
C GLY A 34 24.64 -38.20 8.84
N ARG A 35 23.41 -38.05 8.33
CA ARG A 35 23.04 -37.25 7.17
C ARG A 35 23.14 -35.79 7.57
N ALA A 36 24.28 -35.18 7.24
CA ALA A 36 24.38 -33.74 7.18
C ALA A 36 23.13 -33.18 6.49
N ALA A 37 22.45 -32.24 7.16
CA ALA A 37 21.29 -31.56 6.60
C ALA A 37 21.62 -31.11 5.17
N PRO A 38 20.75 -31.34 4.18
CA PRO A 38 21.03 -30.96 2.81
C PRO A 38 21.41 -29.48 2.76
N ALA A 39 22.57 -29.18 2.18
CA ALA A 39 23.07 -27.82 2.05
C ALA A 39 21.97 -26.94 1.45
N ARG A 40 21.54 -25.92 2.20
CA ARG A 40 20.44 -25.04 1.82
C ARG A 40 20.79 -24.39 0.48
N ARG A 41 20.00 -24.67 -0.57
CA ARG A 41 20.19 -24.08 -1.90
C ARG A 41 20.21 -22.55 -1.75
N PRO A 42 21.12 -21.82 -2.40
CA PRO A 42 21.09 -20.36 -2.38
C PRO A 42 19.71 -19.87 -2.83
N ALA A 43 19.13 -18.94 -2.06
CA ALA A 43 17.82 -18.39 -2.35
C ALA A 43 17.84 -17.70 -3.72
N THR A 44 16.83 -17.95 -4.54
CA THR A 44 16.65 -17.20 -5.79
C THR A 44 16.19 -15.77 -5.49
N ALA A 45 16.29 -14.85 -6.46
CA ALA A 45 15.75 -13.49 -6.31
C ALA A 45 14.25 -13.51 -5.96
N ASP A 46 13.51 -14.47 -6.50
CA ASP A 46 12.09 -14.66 -6.21
C ASP A 46 11.82 -15.22 -4.79
N ASP A 47 12.69 -16.09 -4.28
CA ASP A 47 12.64 -16.55 -2.88
C ASP A 47 12.95 -15.41 -1.91
N ALA A 48 13.92 -14.56 -2.25
CA ALA A 48 14.31 -13.40 -1.44
C ALA A 48 13.17 -12.36 -1.41
N TYR A 49 12.53 -12.10 -2.55
CA TYR A 49 11.38 -11.19 -2.60
C TYR A 49 10.18 -11.74 -1.82
N ARG A 50 9.88 -13.04 -1.95
CA ARG A 50 8.84 -13.69 -1.11
C ARG A 50 9.14 -13.51 0.38
N ALA A 51 10.36 -13.79 0.80
CA ALA A 51 10.76 -13.63 2.20
C ALA A 51 10.65 -12.17 2.67
N ALA A 52 10.97 -11.19 1.82
CA ALA A 52 10.78 -9.77 2.13
C ALA A 52 9.29 -9.44 2.34
N ILE A 53 8.40 -9.92 1.45
CA ILE A 53 6.94 -9.76 1.60
C ILE A 53 6.46 -10.39 2.91
N GLU A 54 6.88 -11.62 3.23
CA GLU A 54 6.47 -12.32 4.46
C GLU A 54 6.93 -11.57 5.72
N ARG A 55 8.17 -11.08 5.74
CA ARG A 55 8.70 -10.30 6.89
C ARG A 55 7.99 -8.96 7.05
N VAL A 56 7.81 -8.22 5.95
CA VAL A 56 7.13 -6.91 5.98
C VAL A 56 5.66 -7.06 6.38
N THR A 57 4.93 -8.02 5.82
CA THR A 57 3.54 -8.27 6.22
C THR A 57 3.41 -8.75 7.67
N GLY A 58 4.43 -9.44 8.19
CA GLY A 58 4.50 -9.88 9.58
C GLY A 58 4.65 -8.74 10.61
N MET A 59 5.07 -7.53 10.19
CA MET A 59 5.35 -6.40 11.10
C MET A 59 4.17 -6.04 12.00
N VAL A 60 2.93 -6.09 11.49
CA VAL A 60 1.73 -5.76 12.29
C VAL A 60 1.47 -6.75 13.44
N ARG A 61 2.15 -7.90 13.44
CA ARG A 61 2.07 -8.93 14.50
C ARG A 61 3.31 -8.99 15.38
N ASP A 62 4.35 -8.21 15.06
CA ASP A 62 5.54 -8.09 15.88
C ASP A 62 5.21 -7.24 17.10
N GLY A 63 4.98 -7.89 18.24
CA GLY A 63 4.61 -7.23 19.49
C GLY A 63 5.66 -6.26 20.02
N GLU A 64 6.94 -6.45 19.69
CA GLU A 64 7.99 -5.50 20.09
C GLU A 64 7.94 -4.26 19.21
N LEU A 65 7.91 -4.43 17.88
CA LEU A 65 7.77 -3.33 16.94
C LEU A 65 6.50 -2.51 17.20
N VAL A 66 5.36 -3.18 17.41
CA VAL A 66 4.08 -2.54 17.74
C VAL A 66 4.21 -1.67 19.00
N ARG A 67 4.83 -2.17 20.07
CA ARG A 67 5.06 -1.37 21.29
C ARG A 67 5.97 -0.17 21.04
N ARG A 68 7.04 -0.33 20.25
CA ARG A 68 7.95 0.78 19.90
C ARG A 68 7.28 1.82 19.01
N VAL A 69 6.33 1.44 18.16
CA VAL A 69 5.50 2.39 17.38
C VAL A 69 4.50 3.10 18.31
N GLN A 70 3.86 2.37 19.22
CA GLN A 70 2.89 2.93 20.19
C GLN A 70 3.52 3.92 21.18
N SER A 71 4.76 3.69 21.61
CA SER A 71 5.47 4.64 22.49
C SER A 71 5.68 6.02 21.85
N ARG A 72 5.57 6.11 20.53
CA ARG A 72 5.63 7.35 19.74
C ARG A 72 4.25 7.97 19.46
N GLY A 73 3.18 7.42 20.04
CA GLY A 73 1.80 7.86 19.81
C GLY A 73 1.24 7.48 18.44
N LEU A 74 1.86 6.51 17.77
CA LEU A 74 1.47 6.03 16.45
C LEU A 74 0.92 4.60 16.55
N ALA A 75 0.31 4.13 15.47
CA ALA A 75 -0.20 2.78 15.29
C ALA A 75 0.42 2.16 14.04
N LEU A 76 0.63 0.85 14.08
CA LEU A 76 1.08 0.03 12.96
C LEU A 76 -0.08 -0.87 12.51
N VAL A 77 -0.62 -0.62 11.31
CA VAL A 77 -1.86 -1.24 10.81
C VAL A 77 -1.73 -1.62 9.32
N ASP A 78 -2.55 -2.54 8.82
CA ASP A 78 -2.62 -2.92 7.40
C ASP A 78 -3.88 -2.38 6.69
N LEU A 79 -4.81 -1.81 7.44
CA LEU A 79 -6.01 -1.13 6.98
C LEU A 79 -6.14 0.23 7.67
N THR A 80 -6.27 1.29 6.88
CA THR A 80 -6.33 2.67 7.35
C THR A 80 -7.71 3.25 7.09
N TRP A 81 -8.22 4.07 7.99
CA TRP A 81 -9.52 4.71 7.83
C TRP A 81 -9.32 6.15 7.34
N GLU A 82 -9.76 6.46 6.13
CA GLU A 82 -9.55 7.73 5.43
C GLU A 82 -10.88 8.44 5.18
N ASP A 83 -11.66 8.62 6.24
CA ASP A 83 -13.03 9.09 6.15
C ASP A 83 -13.12 10.60 5.94
N THR A 84 -14.12 11.04 5.19
CA THR A 84 -14.46 12.47 5.06
C THR A 84 -15.67 12.86 5.90
N GLY A 85 -16.47 11.88 6.31
CA GLY A 85 -17.67 12.07 7.11
C GLY A 85 -17.88 10.95 8.11
N ARG A 86 -17.07 10.89 9.19
CA ARG A 86 -17.28 9.97 10.33
C ARG A 86 -17.95 10.69 11.50
N SER A 87 -18.97 10.06 12.10
CA SER A 87 -19.72 10.62 13.23
C SER A 87 -18.82 10.78 14.47
N PRO A 88 -18.96 11.89 15.23
CA PRO A 88 -18.21 12.07 16.48
C PRO A 88 -18.36 10.87 17.42
N GLY A 89 -17.25 10.38 17.95
CA GLY A 89 -17.19 9.22 18.85
C GLY A 89 -17.58 7.88 18.21
N SER A 90 -17.75 7.80 16.89
CA SER A 90 -18.17 6.58 16.19
C SER A 90 -17.06 6.08 15.26
N ALA A 91 -17.12 4.79 14.88
CA ALA A 91 -16.39 4.21 13.76
C ALA A 91 -17.16 4.36 12.42
N LEU A 92 -18.39 4.87 12.46
CA LEU A 92 -19.29 4.94 11.32
C LEU A 92 -19.63 6.38 10.96
N GLY A 93 -20.05 6.59 9.72
CA GLY A 93 -20.60 7.86 9.28
C GLY A 93 -21.08 7.84 7.83
N PRO A 94 -21.58 8.97 7.34
CA PRO A 94 -22.19 9.08 6.01
C PRO A 94 -21.19 9.04 4.84
N ASN A 95 -19.89 9.23 5.04
CA ASN A 95 -18.88 9.08 3.99
C ASN A 95 -17.59 8.50 4.56
N ILE A 96 -17.44 7.17 4.45
CA ILE A 96 -16.33 6.42 5.04
C ILE A 96 -15.61 5.58 3.98
N SER A 97 -14.28 5.57 4.07
CA SER A 97 -13.38 4.92 3.14
C SER A 97 -12.28 4.19 3.89
N ASP A 98 -12.14 2.89 3.68
CA ASP A 98 -10.90 2.21 4.06
C ASP A 98 -9.88 2.31 2.93
N LEU A 99 -8.60 2.38 3.31
CA LEU A 99 -7.47 2.39 2.40
C LEU A 99 -6.44 1.36 2.86
N THR A 100 -5.98 0.56 1.91
CA THR A 100 -4.84 -0.35 2.08
C THR A 100 -3.93 -0.26 0.86
N LEU A 101 -2.74 -0.85 0.94
CA LEU A 101 -1.83 -0.98 -0.19
C LEU A 101 -1.53 -2.45 -0.40
N GLN A 102 -1.57 -2.88 -1.65
CA GLN A 102 -1.39 -4.28 -2.02
C GLN A 102 -0.15 -4.44 -2.89
N VAL A 103 0.79 -5.26 -2.44
CA VAL A 103 1.84 -5.80 -3.31
C VAL A 103 1.33 -7.10 -3.93
N ARG A 104 1.52 -7.22 -5.24
CA ARG A 104 1.16 -8.41 -6.00
C ARG A 104 2.41 -9.14 -6.45
N ARG A 105 2.41 -10.46 -6.28
CA ARG A 105 3.46 -11.36 -6.76
C ARG A 105 2.80 -12.56 -7.42
N GLU A 106 3.28 -12.93 -8.59
CA GLU A 106 2.88 -14.18 -9.23
C GLU A 106 3.73 -15.33 -8.67
N ASP A 107 3.08 -16.45 -8.36
CA ASP A 107 3.75 -17.71 -8.04
C ASP A 107 3.12 -18.88 -8.80
N ALA A 108 3.59 -20.10 -8.56
CA ALA A 108 3.08 -21.31 -9.22
C ALA A 108 1.58 -21.56 -9.00
N ARG A 109 0.94 -20.87 -8.05
CA ARG A 109 -0.50 -20.94 -7.75
C ARG A 109 -1.27 -19.74 -8.29
N GLY A 110 -0.61 -18.82 -9.00
CA GLY A 110 -1.18 -17.60 -9.57
C GLY A 110 -0.80 -16.35 -8.78
N TRP A 111 -1.60 -15.30 -8.93
CA TRP A 111 -1.37 -14.02 -8.26
C TRP A 111 -1.66 -14.11 -6.76
N GLN A 112 -0.64 -13.87 -5.95
CA GLN A 112 -0.73 -13.64 -4.52
C GLN A 112 -0.73 -12.14 -4.23
N SER A 113 -1.51 -11.70 -3.25
CA SER A 113 -1.50 -10.31 -2.79
C SER A 113 -1.26 -10.24 -1.29
N ALA A 114 -0.52 -9.21 -0.89
CA ALA A 114 -0.15 -8.94 0.47
C ALA A 114 -0.50 -7.49 0.82
N LEU A 115 -1.09 -7.26 2.00
CA LEU A 115 -1.35 -5.91 2.50
C LEU A 115 -0.08 -5.33 3.13
N MET A 116 0.26 -4.10 2.77
CA MET A 116 1.46 -3.45 3.30
C MET A 116 1.17 -2.76 4.62
N PRO A 117 2.07 -2.89 5.61
CA PRO A 117 1.90 -2.24 6.91
C PRO A 117 2.14 -0.74 6.79
N VAL A 118 1.39 0.01 7.59
CA VAL A 118 1.33 1.45 7.60
C VAL A 118 1.50 1.96 9.04
N ILE A 119 2.41 2.90 9.22
CA ILE A 119 2.53 3.69 10.45
C ILE A 119 1.75 4.99 10.28
N ARG A 120 0.79 5.24 11.19
CA ARG A 120 -0.02 6.47 11.23
C ARG A 120 -0.51 6.77 12.64
N TYR A 121 -1.14 7.92 12.87
CA TYR A 121 -1.95 8.09 14.08
C TYR A 121 -3.11 7.08 14.11
N PRO A 122 -3.56 6.62 15.29
CA PRO A 122 -4.58 5.58 15.40
C PRO A 122 -5.87 5.87 14.60
N ASN A 123 -6.41 4.86 13.93
CA ASN A 123 -7.59 4.97 13.06
C ASN A 123 -8.80 5.62 13.73
N PHE A 124 -9.07 5.25 14.99
CA PHE A 124 -10.22 5.79 15.71
C PHE A 124 -10.08 7.28 16.00
N SER A 125 -8.90 7.70 16.50
CA SER A 125 -8.62 9.12 16.74
C SER A 125 -8.50 9.92 15.46
N ASP A 126 -8.07 9.33 14.35
CA ASP A 126 -7.92 9.99 13.03
C ASP A 126 -7.39 11.44 13.10
N ARG A 127 -6.18 11.61 13.63
CA ARG A 127 -5.56 12.93 13.75
C ARG A 127 -5.31 13.51 12.36
N THR A 128 -5.80 14.72 12.13
CA THR A 128 -5.82 15.45 10.86
C THR A 128 -5.41 16.91 11.07
N GLY A 129 -4.91 17.54 10.02
CA GLY A 129 -4.64 18.97 9.96
C GLY A 129 -5.52 19.65 8.91
N ASP A 130 -5.96 20.88 9.17
CA ASP A 130 -6.62 21.72 8.18
C ASP A 130 -5.58 22.61 7.53
N VAL A 131 -5.24 22.30 6.29
CA VAL A 131 -4.19 23.01 5.55
C VAL A 131 -4.86 23.93 4.53
N PRO A 132 -4.50 25.22 4.46
CA PRO A 132 -5.03 26.15 3.47
C PRO A 132 -4.93 25.59 2.04
N ALA A 133 -6.02 25.70 1.28
CA ALA A 133 -6.15 25.06 -0.02
C ALA A 133 -5.14 25.58 -1.06
N ASP A 134 -4.71 26.84 -0.93
CA ASP A 134 -3.71 27.50 -1.77
C ASP A 134 -2.29 26.94 -1.62
N LYS A 135 -2.04 26.09 -0.61
CA LYS A 135 -0.76 25.41 -0.40
C LYS A 135 -0.63 24.11 -1.21
N PHE A 136 -1.68 23.63 -1.88
CA PHE A 136 -1.65 22.35 -2.59
C PHE A 136 -1.50 22.50 -4.09
N PHE A 137 -0.42 21.88 -4.58
CA PHE A 137 -0.11 21.78 -5.99
C PHE A 137 0.03 20.31 -6.39
N VAL A 138 -0.52 19.96 -7.54
CA VAL A 138 -0.43 18.63 -8.13
C VAL A 138 0.28 18.69 -9.47
N ARG A 139 0.90 17.57 -9.87
CA ARG A 139 1.57 17.45 -11.17
C ARG A 139 0.58 16.93 -12.20
N VAL A 140 0.48 17.62 -13.33
CA VAL A 140 -0.40 17.27 -14.45
C VAL A 140 0.38 17.28 -15.75
N GLY A 141 -0.20 16.70 -16.80
CA GLY A 141 0.39 16.48 -18.12
C GLY A 141 0.48 15.00 -18.46
N ASN A 142 0.56 14.12 -17.45
CA ASN A 142 0.63 12.67 -17.64
C ASN A 142 -0.63 12.10 -18.31
N GLU A 143 -1.79 12.72 -18.14
CA GLU A 143 -3.06 12.28 -18.73
C GLU A 143 -3.04 12.25 -20.27
N ARG A 144 -2.17 13.07 -20.90
CA ARG A 144 -2.05 13.20 -22.35
C ARG A 144 -0.59 13.21 -22.83
N GLY A 145 0.32 12.69 -22.02
CA GLY A 145 1.75 12.60 -22.35
C GLY A 145 2.44 13.97 -22.54
N ALA A 146 1.86 15.04 -22.00
CA ALA A 146 2.43 16.38 -22.03
C ALA A 146 3.52 16.56 -20.96
N PRO A 147 4.43 17.54 -21.12
CA PRO A 147 5.42 17.86 -20.09
C PRO A 147 4.77 18.17 -18.74
N LEU A 148 5.31 17.59 -17.67
CA LEU A 148 4.77 17.76 -16.33
C LEU A 148 4.89 19.20 -15.85
N ARG A 149 3.80 19.74 -15.32
CA ARG A 149 3.75 21.05 -14.66
C ARG A 149 2.99 20.98 -13.35
N ALA A 150 3.34 21.87 -12.42
CA ALA A 150 2.62 22.04 -11.17
C ALA A 150 1.41 22.97 -11.37
N VAL A 151 0.26 22.57 -10.84
CA VAL A 151 -1.00 23.32 -10.93
C VAL A 151 -1.69 23.28 -9.56
N PRO A 152 -2.31 24.37 -9.09
CA PRO A 152 -3.13 24.35 -7.87
C PRO A 152 -4.17 23.23 -7.92
N LEU A 153 -4.37 22.53 -6.80
CA LEU A 153 -5.37 21.45 -6.74
C LEU A 153 -6.78 21.98 -7.06
N LEU A 154 -7.12 23.19 -6.61
CA LEU A 154 -8.41 23.81 -6.89
C LEU A 154 -8.65 24.03 -8.40
N ASP A 155 -7.63 24.39 -9.18
CA ASP A 155 -7.74 24.55 -10.65
C ASP A 155 -8.01 23.20 -11.34
N VAL A 156 -7.50 22.10 -10.76
CA VAL A 156 -7.81 20.75 -11.25
C VAL A 156 -9.27 20.40 -10.96
N LEU A 157 -9.77 20.76 -9.79
CA LEU A 157 -11.13 20.46 -9.36
C LEU A 157 -12.18 21.35 -10.05
N SER A 158 -11.85 22.60 -10.42
CA SER A 158 -12.79 23.51 -11.07
C SER A 158 -13.03 23.16 -12.55
N GLU A 159 -12.09 22.46 -13.18
CA GLU A 159 -12.11 22.13 -14.60
C GLU A 159 -11.75 20.65 -14.86
N LEU A 160 -12.41 19.74 -14.13
CA LEU A 160 -12.00 18.34 -14.02
C LEU A 160 -11.72 17.65 -15.38
N ARG A 161 -12.61 17.82 -16.36
CA ARG A 161 -12.49 17.18 -17.67
C ARG A 161 -11.28 17.65 -18.47
N SER A 162 -10.74 18.83 -18.21
CA SER A 162 -9.52 19.33 -18.85
C SER A 162 -8.28 18.51 -18.47
N TRP A 163 -8.36 17.78 -17.35
CA TRP A 163 -7.27 16.99 -16.76
C TRP A 163 -7.50 15.47 -16.87
N ALA A 164 -8.53 15.06 -17.61
CA ALA A 164 -8.82 13.66 -17.90
C ALA A 164 -8.28 13.25 -19.28
N SER A 165 -7.83 12.00 -19.38
CA SER A 165 -7.48 11.35 -20.64
C SER A 165 -8.74 10.93 -21.41
N VAL A 166 -9.80 10.50 -20.71
CA VAL A 166 -11.12 10.19 -21.28
C VAL A 166 -12.19 11.09 -20.65
N PRO A 167 -12.29 12.38 -21.03
CA PRO A 167 -13.19 13.34 -20.40
C PRO A 167 -14.66 12.95 -20.46
N ASP A 168 -15.10 12.26 -21.52
CA ASP A 168 -16.48 11.82 -21.69
C ASP A 168 -16.89 10.71 -20.70
N SER A 169 -15.91 10.09 -20.03
CA SER A 169 -16.16 9.15 -18.93
C SER A 169 -16.63 9.84 -17.64
N LEU A 170 -16.50 11.18 -17.56
CA LEU A 170 -16.87 12.02 -16.42
C LEU A 170 -18.05 12.91 -16.77
N LYS A 171 -19.27 12.47 -16.46
CA LYS A 171 -20.50 13.24 -16.70
C LYS A 171 -20.87 14.07 -15.48
N GLY A 172 -21.84 14.98 -15.62
CA GLY A 172 -22.27 15.87 -14.54
C GLY A 172 -21.42 17.13 -14.44
N ALA A 173 -21.25 17.65 -13.23
CA ALA A 173 -20.52 18.89 -12.97
C ALA A 173 -19.06 18.78 -13.43
N ASN A 174 -18.54 19.86 -14.03
CA ASN A 174 -17.09 19.97 -14.30
C ASN A 174 -16.33 20.53 -13.10
N ASP A 175 -16.97 21.51 -12.46
CA ASP A 175 -16.48 22.17 -11.27
C ASP A 175 -16.94 21.38 -10.04
N LEU A 176 -15.96 20.85 -9.32
CA LEU A 176 -16.13 20.13 -8.07
C LEU A 176 -15.61 20.94 -6.86
N THR A 177 -15.43 22.25 -7.01
CA THR A 177 -15.11 23.14 -5.90
C THR A 177 -16.39 23.65 -5.21
N ASP A 178 -16.25 24.10 -3.97
CA ASP A 178 -17.30 24.79 -3.22
C ASP A 178 -16.68 25.93 -2.39
N PRO A 179 -17.40 27.04 -2.11
CA PRO A 179 -16.90 28.12 -1.24
C PRO A 179 -16.36 27.66 0.13
N ARG A 180 -16.77 26.49 0.63
CA ARG A 180 -16.23 25.92 1.87
C ARG A 180 -14.78 25.45 1.77
N ASP A 181 -14.28 25.15 0.57
CA ASP A 181 -12.99 24.50 0.31
C ASP A 181 -11.80 25.47 0.50
N THR A 182 -11.84 26.26 1.59
CA THR A 182 -10.75 27.15 2.03
C THR A 182 -9.56 26.37 2.59
N HIS A 183 -9.81 25.17 3.11
CA HIS A 183 -8.82 24.24 3.66
C HIS A 183 -9.14 22.82 3.20
N PHE A 184 -8.11 21.98 3.11
CA PHE A 184 -8.26 20.54 2.94
C PHE A 184 -7.98 19.80 4.25
N LEU A 185 -8.69 18.69 4.46
CA LEU A 185 -8.50 17.79 5.59
C LEU A 185 -7.31 16.88 5.30
N VAL A 186 -6.21 17.01 6.04
CA VAL A 186 -4.95 16.32 5.72
C VAL A 186 -4.56 15.33 6.80
N SER A 187 -4.23 14.11 6.39
CA SER A 187 -3.59 13.11 7.23
C SER A 187 -2.25 12.70 6.62
N ALA A 188 -1.36 12.15 7.43
CA ALA A 188 -0.06 11.65 6.99
C ALA A 188 0.25 10.27 7.57
N GLN A 189 0.87 9.43 6.74
CA GLN A 189 1.23 8.07 7.08
C GLN A 189 2.49 7.61 6.36
N ALA A 190 3.14 6.56 6.87
CA ALA A 190 4.29 5.94 6.24
C ALA A 190 4.02 4.46 5.95
N VAL A 191 4.33 4.01 4.74
CA VAL A 191 4.08 2.64 4.27
C VAL A 191 5.40 1.90 4.12
N PHE A 192 5.52 0.68 4.66
CA PHE A 192 6.67 -0.16 4.35
C PHE A 192 6.44 -0.96 3.07
N MET A 193 7.42 -0.92 2.18
CA MET A 193 7.43 -1.64 0.92
C MET A 193 8.52 -2.72 0.95
N PRO A 194 8.19 -3.99 0.64
CA PRO A 194 9.14 -5.08 0.52
C PRO A 194 9.90 -4.92 -0.79
N VAL A 195 10.86 -4.00 -0.87
CA VAL A 195 11.67 -3.85 -2.07
C VAL A 195 12.88 -4.79 -1.96
N PRO A 196 13.06 -5.74 -2.89
CA PRO A 196 14.24 -6.61 -2.89
C PRO A 196 15.53 -5.80 -2.87
N ALA A 197 16.65 -6.42 -2.47
CA ALA A 197 17.95 -5.76 -2.43
C ALA A 197 18.41 -5.18 -3.79
N ALA A 198 17.81 -5.62 -4.90
CA ALA A 198 17.89 -4.96 -6.20
C ALA A 198 16.57 -5.15 -6.95
N GLY A 199 16.07 -4.09 -7.60
CA GLY A 199 14.88 -4.13 -8.46
C GLY A 199 13.72 -3.30 -7.91
N LYS A 200 12.49 -3.65 -8.31
CA LYS A 200 11.28 -2.89 -7.98
C LYS A 200 10.22 -3.78 -7.34
N ALA A 201 9.51 -3.24 -6.36
CA ALA A 201 8.23 -3.79 -5.91
C ALA A 201 7.09 -3.15 -6.71
N THR A 202 6.12 -3.95 -7.15
CA THR A 202 4.90 -3.46 -7.82
C THR A 202 3.75 -3.48 -6.83
N PHE A 203 2.97 -2.38 -6.79
CA PHE A 203 1.87 -2.25 -5.85
C PHE A 203 0.73 -1.37 -6.37
N ASN A 204 -0.42 -1.45 -5.71
CA ASN A 204 -1.56 -0.59 -5.94
C ASN A 204 -2.21 -0.21 -4.60
N PRO A 205 -2.52 1.08 -4.35
CA PRO A 205 -3.48 1.48 -3.34
C PRO A 205 -4.85 0.90 -3.66
N VAL A 206 -5.61 0.53 -2.64
CA VAL A 206 -6.97 0.01 -2.78
C VAL A 206 -7.89 0.77 -1.85
N VAL A 207 -8.92 1.39 -2.44
CA VAL A 207 -9.92 2.18 -1.73
C VAL A 207 -11.22 1.41 -1.62
N PHE A 208 -11.81 1.45 -0.43
CA PHE A 208 -13.09 0.82 -0.09
C PHE A 208 -14.03 1.91 0.40
N ASN A 209 -14.74 2.57 -0.50
CA ASN A 209 -15.78 3.49 -0.06
C ASN A 209 -17.09 2.73 0.14
N TYR A 210 -17.67 2.84 1.34
CA TYR A 210 -18.85 2.07 1.73
C TYR A 210 -20.18 2.64 1.18
N GLN A 211 -20.14 3.83 0.60
CA GLN A 211 -21.30 4.48 -0.02
C GLN A 211 -21.26 4.44 -1.56
N SER A 212 -20.10 4.18 -2.16
CA SER A 212 -19.95 4.00 -3.59
C SER A 212 -20.60 2.71 -4.10
N ALA A 213 -21.32 2.82 -5.21
CA ALA A 213 -21.79 1.68 -5.99
C ALA A 213 -21.88 2.07 -7.48
N PRO A 214 -21.96 1.10 -8.40
CA PRO A 214 -22.12 1.40 -9.83
C PRO A 214 -23.37 2.26 -10.06
N GLY A 215 -23.24 3.38 -10.79
CA GLY A 215 -24.35 4.32 -11.01
C GLY A 215 -24.56 5.34 -9.89
N SER A 216 -23.83 5.23 -8.78
CA SER A 216 -23.94 6.11 -7.61
C SER A 216 -22.60 6.15 -6.83
N PRO A 217 -21.52 6.67 -7.42
CA PRO A 217 -20.24 6.84 -6.73
C PRO A 217 -20.35 7.91 -5.63
N ALA A 218 -19.69 7.70 -4.51
CA ALA A 218 -19.67 8.65 -3.39
C ALA A 218 -18.34 9.40 -3.26
N VAL A 219 -17.30 8.98 -3.99
CA VAL A 219 -15.97 9.60 -3.96
C VAL A 219 -15.33 9.56 -5.34
N LEU A 220 -14.72 10.67 -5.73
CA LEU A 220 -13.69 10.74 -6.76
C LEU A 220 -12.32 10.77 -6.09
N THR A 221 -11.35 10.04 -6.63
CA THR A 221 -9.96 10.05 -6.15
C THR A 221 -9.01 10.72 -7.15
N LEU A 222 -8.04 11.47 -6.63
CA LEU A 222 -6.83 11.85 -7.37
C LEU A 222 -5.64 11.17 -6.71
N LEU A 223 -4.96 10.32 -7.45
CA LEU A 223 -3.69 9.71 -7.05
C LEU A 223 -2.55 10.57 -7.61
N VAL A 224 -1.80 11.23 -6.74
CA VAL A 224 -0.75 12.19 -7.10
C VAL A 224 0.62 11.63 -6.74
N THR A 225 1.54 11.60 -7.70
CA THR A 225 2.94 11.19 -7.51
C THR A 225 3.88 12.20 -8.17
N ARG A 226 5.20 11.96 -8.08
CA ARG A 226 6.19 12.74 -8.83
C ARG A 226 6.00 12.67 -10.36
N GLU A 227 5.34 11.62 -10.86
CA GLU A 227 5.15 11.38 -12.30
C GLU A 227 3.84 11.95 -12.84
N GLY A 228 2.95 12.45 -11.99
CA GLY A 228 1.68 13.05 -12.41
C GLY A 228 0.51 12.76 -11.48
N THR A 229 -0.70 13.00 -11.98
CA THR A 229 -1.96 12.83 -11.25
C THR A 229 -2.91 11.92 -12.04
N SER A 230 -3.54 10.98 -11.34
CA SER A 230 -4.46 10.01 -11.96
C SER A 230 -5.84 10.11 -11.31
N LEU A 231 -6.85 10.41 -12.13
CA LEU A 231 -8.24 10.58 -11.72
C LEU A 231 -8.98 9.26 -11.73
N ARG A 232 -9.66 8.87 -10.65
CA ARG A 232 -10.48 7.66 -10.64
C ARG A 232 -11.72 7.82 -9.77
N VAL A 233 -12.89 7.68 -10.37
CA VAL A 233 -14.18 7.57 -9.67
C VAL A 233 -14.24 6.22 -8.96
N ILE A 234 -14.61 6.23 -7.68
CA ILE A 234 -14.82 5.00 -6.91
C ILE A 234 -16.27 4.59 -7.07
N ASP A 235 -16.52 3.56 -7.87
CA ASP A 235 -17.86 3.02 -8.11
C ASP A 235 -18.00 1.56 -7.62
N ASN A 236 -16.94 0.96 -7.08
CA ASN A 236 -16.92 -0.43 -6.61
C ASN A 236 -17.40 -1.43 -7.68
N SER A 237 -17.21 -1.11 -8.97
CA SER A 237 -17.49 -2.02 -10.06
C SER A 237 -16.57 -3.25 -10.03
N ARG A 238 -16.84 -4.22 -10.91
CA ARG A 238 -15.98 -5.42 -11.03
C ARG A 238 -14.63 -5.12 -11.66
N GLU A 239 -14.51 -4.00 -12.37
CA GLU A 239 -13.26 -3.55 -12.97
C GLU A 239 -12.32 -3.06 -11.86
N ASP A 240 -11.04 -3.40 -11.95
CA ASP A 240 -10.02 -3.08 -10.93
C ASP A 240 -10.38 -3.57 -9.51
N ARG A 241 -11.20 -4.61 -9.41
CA ARG A 241 -11.62 -5.16 -8.11
C ARG A 241 -10.46 -5.86 -7.41
N ALA A 242 -10.20 -5.47 -6.17
CA ALA A 242 -9.24 -6.14 -5.30
C ALA A 242 -9.81 -7.42 -4.66
N LEU A 243 -8.92 -8.26 -4.10
CA LEU A 243 -9.23 -9.59 -3.54
C LEU A 243 -10.31 -9.62 -2.45
N ARG A 244 -10.55 -8.52 -1.72
CA ARG A 244 -11.41 -8.49 -0.52
C ARG A 244 -12.52 -7.44 -0.60
N HIS A 245 -13.01 -7.17 -1.82
CA HIS A 245 -13.82 -5.98 -2.17
C HIS A 245 -12.91 -4.74 -2.27
N GLY A 246 -13.42 -3.57 -2.66
CA GLY A 246 -12.60 -2.39 -2.93
C GLY A 246 -12.03 -2.31 -4.35
N GLN A 247 -11.55 -1.12 -4.70
CA GLN A 247 -11.12 -0.74 -6.04
C GLN A 247 -9.64 -0.38 -6.04
N GLU A 248 -8.84 -1.09 -6.85
CA GLU A 248 -7.43 -0.79 -7.07
C GLU A 248 -7.29 0.54 -7.82
N LEU A 249 -6.32 1.35 -7.38
CA LEU A 249 -5.94 2.59 -8.05
C LEU A 249 -4.70 2.36 -8.89
N TYR A 250 -4.77 2.80 -10.13
CA TYR A 250 -3.68 2.73 -11.11
C TYR A 250 -3.18 4.13 -11.45
N PHE A 251 -1.94 4.19 -11.93
CA PHE A 251 -1.38 5.41 -12.52
C PHE A 251 -1.86 5.55 -13.97
N ASN A 252 -2.24 6.77 -14.36
CA ASN A 252 -2.57 7.14 -15.74
C ASN A 252 -1.29 7.58 -16.48
N ALA A 253 -0.79 6.72 -17.34
CA ALA A 253 0.31 6.99 -18.25
C ALA A 253 -0.25 7.25 -19.66
N ASN A 254 -0.64 8.49 -19.95
CA ASN A 254 -1.13 8.93 -21.25
C ASN A 254 -2.35 8.13 -21.76
N GLY A 255 -3.35 7.96 -20.91
CA GLY A 255 -4.55 7.18 -21.22
C GLY A 255 -4.37 5.68 -21.08
N GLU A 256 -3.21 5.19 -20.65
CA GLU A 256 -2.94 3.79 -20.35
C GLU A 256 -2.73 3.61 -18.84
N ARG A 257 -3.29 2.54 -18.27
CA ARG A 257 -3.15 2.23 -16.85
C ARG A 257 -1.85 1.48 -16.57
N ALA A 258 -1.17 1.85 -15.50
CA ALA A 258 0.03 1.15 -15.03
C ALA A 258 -0.02 0.98 -13.51
N ALA A 259 0.45 -0.17 -13.02
CA ALA A 259 0.63 -0.37 -11.59
C ALA A 259 1.77 0.53 -11.07
N LEU A 260 1.73 0.91 -9.80
CA LEU A 260 2.80 1.70 -9.20
C LEU A 260 3.99 0.82 -8.88
N THR A 261 5.17 1.42 -8.87
CA THR A 261 6.42 0.76 -8.50
C THR A 261 7.16 1.52 -7.44
N ALA A 262 7.92 0.80 -6.63
CA ALA A 262 8.85 1.33 -5.63
C ALA A 262 10.24 0.71 -5.85
N GLU A 263 11.26 1.56 -5.98
CA GLU A 263 12.68 1.18 -6.08
C GLU A 263 13.43 1.74 -4.85
N ARG A 264 14.51 1.12 -4.41
CA ARG A 264 15.33 1.66 -3.31
C ARG A 264 16.04 2.93 -3.79
N LEU A 265 16.11 3.96 -2.94
CA LEU A 265 16.80 5.20 -3.31
C LEU A 265 18.30 4.96 -3.60
N SER A 266 18.95 4.05 -2.87
CA SER A 266 20.32 3.59 -3.13
C SER A 266 20.51 3.13 -4.57
N ASP A 267 19.58 2.32 -5.08
CA ASP A 267 19.67 1.68 -6.39
C ASP A 267 19.48 2.72 -7.50
N VAL A 268 18.53 3.63 -7.30
CA VAL A 268 18.29 4.76 -8.21
C VAL A 268 19.53 5.66 -8.30
N LYS A 269 20.13 5.99 -7.15
CA LYS A 269 21.36 6.80 -7.11
C LYS A 269 22.51 6.11 -7.84
N ALA A 270 22.80 4.86 -7.49
CA ALA A 270 23.87 4.09 -8.11
C ALA A 270 23.68 3.99 -9.63
N ARG A 271 22.45 3.79 -10.10
CA ARG A 271 22.13 3.74 -11.53
C ARG A 271 22.36 5.07 -12.23
N ILE A 272 21.94 6.19 -11.64
CA ILE A 272 22.14 7.53 -12.21
C ILE A 272 23.62 7.91 -12.22
N GLU A 273 24.35 7.62 -11.15
CA GLU A 273 25.80 7.87 -11.05
C GLU A 273 26.58 7.04 -12.07
N GLY A 274 26.23 5.76 -12.24
CA GLY A 274 26.81 4.88 -13.25
C GLY A 274 26.60 5.35 -14.70
N GLN A 275 25.61 6.23 -14.93
CA GLN A 275 25.33 6.86 -16.22
C GLN A 275 26.01 8.23 -16.40
N GLY A 276 26.80 8.68 -15.43
CA GLY A 276 27.43 10.00 -15.45
C GLY A 276 26.52 11.14 -14.99
N GLY A 277 25.45 10.83 -14.24
CA GLY A 277 24.47 11.79 -13.73
C GLY A 277 23.11 11.72 -14.42
N ALA A 278 22.16 12.52 -13.92
CA ALA A 278 20.77 12.49 -14.38
C ALA A 278 20.61 13.03 -15.80
N GLN A 279 20.20 12.16 -16.73
CA GLN A 279 20.10 12.45 -18.16
C GLN A 279 18.79 13.15 -18.52
N ASN A 280 17.74 12.95 -17.74
CA ASN A 280 16.40 13.47 -18.02
C ASN A 280 15.71 14.06 -16.78
N ALA A 281 14.57 14.72 -16.99
CA ALA A 281 13.81 15.34 -15.90
C ALA A 281 13.26 14.31 -14.90
N GLY A 282 12.89 13.12 -15.39
CA GLY A 282 12.41 12.02 -14.55
C GLY A 282 13.43 11.60 -13.50
N GLU A 283 14.67 11.36 -13.91
CA GLU A 283 15.80 11.04 -13.03
C GLU A 283 16.13 12.16 -12.05
N ARG A 284 16.06 13.42 -12.48
CA ARG A 284 16.22 14.57 -11.57
C ARG A 284 15.14 14.57 -10.48
N THR A 285 13.89 14.29 -10.84
CA THR A 285 12.80 14.20 -9.85
C THR A 285 12.87 12.96 -8.97
N ALA A 286 13.50 11.88 -9.44
CA ALA A 286 13.69 10.64 -8.68
C ALA A 286 14.67 10.82 -7.51
N LEU A 287 15.56 11.81 -7.58
CA LEU A 287 16.48 12.20 -6.51
C LEU A 287 15.98 13.39 -5.68
N ALA A 288 14.85 14.00 -6.06
CA ALA A 288 14.30 15.16 -5.39
C ALA A 288 13.55 14.77 -4.10
N ARG A 289 13.37 15.75 -3.21
CA ARG A 289 12.48 15.59 -2.05
C ARG A 289 11.06 15.26 -2.52
N GLY A 290 10.42 14.28 -1.88
CA GLY A 290 9.08 13.82 -2.22
C GLY A 290 9.03 12.76 -3.33
N ALA A 291 10.17 12.23 -3.78
CA ALA A 291 10.19 11.07 -4.67
C ALA A 291 9.60 9.80 -4.02
N ASP A 292 9.58 9.76 -2.68
CA ASP A 292 8.97 8.73 -1.83
C ASP A 292 7.52 9.04 -1.47
N MET A 293 6.89 10.06 -2.07
CA MET A 293 5.59 10.56 -1.66
C MET A 293 4.48 10.25 -2.68
N LEU A 294 3.35 9.79 -2.17
CA LEU A 294 2.06 9.75 -2.87
C LEU A 294 1.05 10.55 -2.07
N MET A 295 0.20 11.34 -2.75
CA MET A 295 -1.00 11.92 -2.12
C MET A 295 -2.24 11.26 -2.72
N LEU A 296 -3.13 10.80 -1.86
CA LEU A 296 -4.47 10.37 -2.26
C LEU A 296 -5.45 11.47 -1.86
N VAL A 297 -6.00 12.17 -2.85
CA VAL A 297 -7.08 13.13 -2.63
C VAL A 297 -8.41 12.40 -2.80
N GLN A 298 -9.31 12.56 -1.84
CA GLN A 298 -10.69 12.08 -1.92
C GLN A 298 -11.63 13.28 -1.97
N VAL A 299 -12.40 13.38 -3.05
CA VAL A 299 -13.41 14.41 -3.29
C VAL A 299 -14.79 13.77 -3.10
N PRO A 300 -15.52 14.13 -2.03
CA PRO A 300 -16.85 13.57 -1.77
C PRO A 300 -17.86 13.98 -2.83
N LEU A 301 -18.63 13.02 -3.31
CA LEU A 301 -19.67 13.16 -4.32
C LEU A 301 -21.04 12.84 -3.74
N LYS A 302 -22.09 13.48 -4.26
CA LYS A 302 -23.47 13.14 -3.91
C LYS A 302 -23.79 11.74 -4.41
N HIS A 303 -24.33 10.91 -3.54
CA HIS A 303 -24.72 9.54 -3.84
C HIS A 303 -26.15 9.26 -3.36
N ARG A 304 -26.79 8.24 -3.94
CA ARG A 304 -28.15 7.82 -3.59
C ARG A 304 -28.19 6.81 -2.44
N ASN A 305 -27.07 6.15 -2.19
CA ASN A 305 -26.97 5.11 -1.19
C ASN A 305 -27.00 5.73 0.21
N ARG A 306 -28.17 5.75 0.85
CA ARG A 306 -28.24 6.09 2.29
C ARG A 306 -27.59 4.95 3.05
N GLY A 307 -26.55 5.25 3.84
CA GLY A 307 -25.67 4.28 4.47
C GLY A 307 -26.41 3.03 4.96
N VAL A 308 -26.23 1.92 4.24
CA VAL A 308 -26.60 0.61 4.73
C VAL A 308 -25.28 -0.09 4.95
N LEU A 309 -24.85 -0.15 6.21
CA LEU A 309 -24.02 -1.27 6.65
C LEU A 309 -24.93 -2.50 6.50
N TRP A 310 -25.03 -3.05 5.28
CA TRP A 310 -25.51 -4.41 5.12
C TRP A 310 -24.53 -5.22 5.93
N GLY A 311 -25.02 -5.84 7.01
CA GLY A 311 -24.26 -6.55 8.04
C GLY A 311 -23.15 -7.42 7.48
N LEU A 312 -22.04 -6.78 7.12
CA LEU A 312 -20.80 -7.42 6.78
C LEU A 312 -20.18 -7.73 8.13
N PRO A 313 -19.85 -9.01 8.38
CA PRO A 313 -19.12 -9.35 9.58
C PRO A 313 -17.86 -8.48 9.58
N VAL A 314 -17.65 -7.74 10.67
CA VAL A 314 -16.34 -7.20 11.00
C VAL A 314 -15.38 -8.37 10.82
N PRO A 315 -14.40 -8.32 9.91
CA PRO A 315 -13.54 -9.47 9.70
C PRO A 315 -12.67 -9.62 10.94
N THR A 316 -13.11 -10.43 11.89
CA THR A 316 -12.24 -11.09 12.86
C THR A 316 -11.47 -12.15 12.09
N ALA A 317 -10.60 -11.73 11.18
CA ALA A 317 -9.65 -12.62 10.56
C ALA A 317 -8.60 -12.98 11.62
N ALA A 318 -8.91 -14.00 12.43
CA ALA A 318 -7.88 -14.82 13.04
C ALA A 318 -7.12 -15.51 11.90
N MET A 319 -6.18 -14.78 11.33
CA MET A 319 -5.21 -15.34 10.41
C MET A 319 -4.38 -16.36 11.18
N PRO A 320 -4.10 -17.54 10.61
CA PRO A 320 -3.26 -18.53 11.27
C PRO A 320 -1.93 -17.90 11.66
N ALA A 321 -1.51 -18.16 12.91
CA ALA A 321 -0.21 -17.77 13.41
C ALA A 321 0.86 -18.51 12.60
N PRO A 322 1.81 -17.82 11.95
CA PRO A 322 2.97 -18.49 11.40
C PRO A 322 3.79 -19.08 12.55
N ALA A 323 4.36 -20.26 12.32
CA ALA A 323 5.33 -20.85 13.22
C ALA A 323 6.51 -19.87 13.43
N PRO A 324 7.13 -19.82 14.62
CA PRO A 324 8.24 -18.93 14.89
C PRO A 324 9.37 -19.19 13.88
N ALA A 325 9.65 -18.20 13.04
CA ALA A 325 10.83 -18.21 12.21
C ALA A 325 12.06 -18.13 13.13
N ALA A 326 13.00 -19.06 12.94
CA ALA A 326 14.26 -19.06 13.68
C ALA A 326 14.92 -17.68 13.57
N ALA A 327 15.32 -17.11 14.72
CA ALA A 327 16.02 -15.85 14.78
C ALA A 327 17.30 -15.92 13.94
N GLU A 328 17.28 -15.32 12.76
CA GLU A 328 18.51 -15.03 12.00
C GLU A 328 19.33 -14.01 12.81
N LYS A 329 20.64 -14.26 12.92
CA LYS A 329 21.60 -13.33 13.53
C LYS A 329 21.33 -11.91 13.01
N SER A 330 21.14 -10.97 13.94
CA SER A 330 20.69 -9.60 13.69
C SER A 330 21.48 -8.93 12.58
N ARG A 331 20.91 -8.89 11.37
CA ARG A 331 21.26 -7.87 10.39
C ARG A 331 20.62 -6.57 10.85
N GLY A 332 21.31 -5.45 10.72
CA GLY A 332 20.74 -4.14 11.03
C GLY A 332 19.54 -3.82 10.16
N SER A 333 18.76 -2.81 10.55
CA SER A 333 17.74 -2.23 9.68
C SER A 333 18.36 -1.84 8.33
N ASP A 334 17.60 -2.06 7.26
CA ASP A 334 17.92 -1.57 5.92
C ASP A 334 16.87 -0.58 5.41
N VAL A 335 16.03 -0.04 6.29
CA VAL A 335 14.95 0.87 5.90
C VAL A 335 15.54 2.12 5.23
N GLU A 336 15.01 2.46 4.07
CA GLU A 336 15.34 3.70 3.37
C GLU A 336 14.14 4.29 2.62
N GLN A 337 14.32 5.46 2.00
CA GLN A 337 13.30 6.03 1.13
C GLN A 337 13.12 5.17 -0.12
N ALA A 338 11.86 4.95 -0.50
CA ALA A 338 11.55 4.41 -1.82
C ALA A 338 11.50 5.53 -2.86
N VAL A 339 11.77 5.21 -4.12
CA VAL A 339 11.49 6.08 -5.26
C VAL A 339 10.28 5.51 -5.97
N LEU A 340 9.20 6.29 -6.04
CA LEU A 340 7.99 5.88 -6.72
C LEU A 340 8.10 6.06 -8.24
N GLY A 341 7.45 5.18 -8.98
CA GLY A 341 7.20 5.32 -10.40
C GLY A 341 6.04 4.44 -10.85
N HIS A 342 5.93 4.16 -12.14
CA HIS A 342 4.96 3.20 -12.68
C HIS A 342 5.64 2.04 -13.42
N GLY A 343 4.93 0.93 -13.51
CA GLY A 343 5.33 -0.29 -14.20
C GLY A 343 4.90 -0.30 -15.68
N PRO A 344 4.89 -1.50 -16.31
CA PRO A 344 4.40 -1.66 -17.67
C PRO A 344 2.94 -1.22 -17.83
N LEU A 345 2.56 -0.86 -19.07
CA LEU A 345 1.20 -0.51 -19.44
C LEU A 345 0.32 -1.76 -19.46
N LEU A 346 -0.86 -1.67 -18.85
CA LEU A 346 -1.80 -2.79 -18.63
C LEU A 346 -3.13 -2.61 -19.38
N GLY A 347 -3.15 -1.74 -20.37
CA GLY A 347 -4.31 -1.38 -21.19
C GLY A 347 -4.92 -0.02 -20.83
N PRO A 348 -6.08 0.32 -21.44
CA PRO A 348 -6.67 1.64 -21.31
C PRO A 348 -6.95 2.06 -19.86
N TYR A 349 -6.67 3.30 -19.54
CA TYR A 349 -7.06 3.96 -18.31
C TYR A 349 -8.52 4.39 -18.38
N ARG A 350 -9.22 4.33 -17.25
CA ARG A 350 -10.60 4.80 -17.12
C ARG A 350 -10.75 5.70 -15.92
N GLU A 351 -11.06 6.97 -16.13
CA GLU A 351 -11.36 7.88 -15.02
C GLU A 351 -12.71 7.58 -14.38
N GLY A 352 -13.72 7.22 -15.17
CA GLY A 352 -15.06 6.88 -14.67
C GLY A 352 -15.82 5.94 -15.60
N SER A 353 -17.05 5.61 -15.18
CA SER A 353 -17.97 4.73 -15.89
C SER A 353 -19.12 5.50 -16.58
N GLY A 354 -18.97 6.83 -16.73
CA GLY A 354 -19.99 7.69 -17.34
C GLY A 354 -21.08 8.14 -16.35
N ASP A 355 -20.81 8.05 -15.06
CA ASP A 355 -21.69 8.52 -13.98
C ASP A 355 -21.78 10.05 -13.92
N LYS A 356 -22.93 10.56 -13.46
CA LYS A 356 -23.13 12.00 -13.23
C LYS A 356 -22.52 12.36 -11.88
N LEU A 357 -21.40 13.06 -11.90
CA LEU A 357 -20.70 13.53 -10.72
C LEU A 357 -21.28 14.87 -10.27
N GLU A 358 -21.42 15.03 -8.96
CA GLU A 358 -21.77 16.28 -8.29
C GLU A 358 -21.05 16.30 -6.95
N ARG A 359 -20.31 17.37 -6.65
CA ARG A 359 -19.62 17.57 -5.38
C ARG A 359 -20.63 17.56 -4.22
N ASP A 360 -20.33 16.86 -3.13
CA ASP A 360 -21.12 16.90 -1.89
C ASP A 360 -20.51 17.87 -0.86
N PRO A 361 -20.92 19.14 -0.83
CA PRO A 361 -20.32 20.14 0.03
C PRO A 361 -20.65 19.93 1.51
N ASN A 362 -21.31 18.86 1.94
CA ASN A 362 -21.41 18.53 3.36
C ASN A 362 -20.09 17.98 3.92
N PHE A 363 -19.23 17.41 3.08
CA PHE A 363 -17.97 16.79 3.49
C PHE A 363 -16.76 17.58 2.95
N PRO A 364 -15.65 17.68 3.70
CA PRO A 364 -14.41 18.26 3.22
C PRO A 364 -13.75 17.36 2.16
N ILE A 365 -12.89 17.95 1.34
CA ILE A 365 -11.92 17.18 0.55
C ILE A 365 -10.80 16.70 1.47
N ARG A 366 -10.47 15.40 1.42
CA ARG A 366 -9.42 14.79 2.22
C ARG A 366 -8.18 14.52 1.40
N ILE A 367 -7.00 14.79 1.96
CA ILE A 367 -5.69 14.47 1.37
C ILE A 367 -4.92 13.57 2.34
N THR A 368 -4.64 12.34 1.91
CA THR A 368 -3.79 11.41 2.65
C THR A 368 -2.40 11.43 2.05
N VAL A 369 -1.42 11.95 2.79
CA VAL A 369 -0.01 11.96 2.40
C VAL A 369 0.65 10.66 2.84
N GLN A 370 1.26 9.93 1.91
CA GLN A 370 1.93 8.65 2.16
C GLN A 370 3.42 8.75 1.84
N PHE A 371 4.26 8.41 2.83
CA PHE A 371 5.71 8.28 2.66
C PHE A 371 6.09 6.80 2.52
N TYR A 372 6.79 6.42 1.46
CA TYR A 372 7.12 5.03 1.18
C TYR A 372 8.53 4.71 1.68
N LYS A 373 8.62 3.66 2.50
CA LYS A 373 9.85 3.18 3.12
C LYS A 373 10.20 1.81 2.58
N ALA A 374 11.27 1.71 1.80
CA ALA A 374 11.74 0.46 1.23
C ALA A 374 12.54 -0.33 2.27
N THR A 375 12.30 -1.65 2.35
CA THR A 375 13.11 -2.58 3.16
C THR A 375 13.13 -3.95 2.50
N SER A 376 14.28 -4.63 2.56
CA SER A 376 14.43 -5.99 2.03
C SER A 376 14.38 -7.07 3.13
N ASN A 377 14.56 -6.66 4.39
CA ASN A 377 14.63 -7.57 5.53
C ASN A 377 13.47 -7.39 6.54
N GLY A 378 12.69 -6.31 6.42
CA GLY A 378 11.60 -6.01 7.33
C GLY A 378 12.03 -5.70 8.77
N ILE A 379 13.31 -5.38 8.99
CA ILE A 379 13.86 -5.00 10.29
C ILE A 379 13.83 -3.47 10.36
N VAL A 380 13.25 -2.94 11.44
CA VAL A 380 13.08 -1.49 11.65
C VAL A 380 13.68 -1.12 13.00
N ASP A 381 14.64 -0.20 13.02
CA ASP A 381 15.24 0.26 14.27
C ASP A 381 14.53 1.51 14.82
N ASP A 382 14.97 2.00 15.98
CA ASP A 382 14.35 3.19 16.60
C ASP A 382 14.65 4.48 15.84
N ALA A 383 15.78 4.57 15.14
CA ALA A 383 16.12 5.75 14.35
C ALA A 383 15.18 5.88 13.13
N ASP A 384 14.81 4.75 12.52
CA ASP A 384 13.80 4.68 11.45
C ASP A 384 12.44 5.15 11.94
N LEU A 385 12.00 4.65 13.09
CA LEU A 385 10.72 5.02 13.69
C LEU A 385 10.66 6.51 14.06
N ASP A 386 11.75 7.05 14.59
CA ASP A 386 11.87 8.48 14.90
C ASP A 386 11.86 9.32 13.62
N ALA A 387 12.51 8.86 12.55
CA ALA A 387 12.49 9.52 11.26
C ALA A 387 11.08 9.52 10.64
N ILE A 388 10.37 8.39 10.72
CA ILE A 388 8.97 8.26 10.28
C ILE A 388 8.07 9.21 11.07
N GLN A 389 8.20 9.24 12.40
CA GLN A 389 7.42 10.13 13.26
C GLN A 389 7.65 11.60 12.87
N ARG A 390 8.92 12.01 12.64
CA ARG A 390 9.25 13.37 12.17
C ARG A 390 8.63 13.68 10.80
N SER A 391 8.71 12.75 9.85
CA SER A 391 8.09 12.94 8.51
C SER A 391 6.58 13.13 8.61
N ILE A 392 5.89 12.31 9.42
CA ILE A 392 4.45 12.43 9.66
C ILE A 392 4.13 13.77 10.33
N ALA A 393 4.83 14.11 11.41
CA ALA A 393 4.61 15.35 12.15
C ALA A 393 4.82 16.61 11.30
N ALA A 394 5.79 16.58 10.38
CA ALA A 394 6.10 17.72 9.51
C ALA A 394 4.94 18.15 8.61
N VAL A 395 4.06 17.23 8.20
CA VAL A 395 2.88 17.57 7.38
C VAL A 395 1.94 18.52 8.14
N TYR A 396 1.78 18.30 9.45
CA TYR A 396 0.89 19.09 10.30
C TYR A 396 1.43 20.49 10.61
N ASN A 397 2.73 20.76 10.39
CA ASN A 397 3.30 22.10 10.56
C ASN A 397 2.77 23.11 9.53
N HIS A 398 2.12 22.64 8.46
CA HIS A 398 1.50 23.49 7.45
C HIS A 398 0.03 23.78 7.72
N ALA A 399 -0.55 23.13 8.75
CA ALA A 399 -1.95 23.24 9.10
C ALA A 399 -2.19 24.41 10.06
N ASP A 400 -3.31 25.11 9.84
CA ASP A 400 -3.76 26.18 10.73
C ASP A 400 -4.51 25.59 11.95
N TYR A 401 -5.05 24.37 11.79
CA TYR A 401 -5.72 23.61 12.85
C TYR A 401 -5.24 22.17 12.82
N VAL A 402 -5.00 21.56 13.99
CA VAL A 402 -4.66 20.14 14.13
C VAL A 402 -5.54 19.52 15.19
N GLY A 403 -6.20 18.40 14.87
CA GLY A 403 -7.10 17.73 15.79
C GLY A 403 -7.73 16.50 15.15
N SER A 404 -8.96 16.18 15.53
CA SER A 404 -9.72 15.07 14.96
C SER A 404 -11.14 15.50 14.64
N LEU A 405 -11.73 14.93 13.57
CA LEU A 405 -13.16 15.08 13.29
C LEU A 405 -14.02 14.13 14.15
N VAL A 406 -13.41 13.09 14.72
CA VAL A 406 -14.07 11.99 15.43
C VAL A 406 -13.97 12.16 16.94
N VAL A 407 -12.80 12.58 17.41
CA VAL A 407 -12.52 12.84 18.83
C VAL A 407 -12.02 14.28 18.94
N PRO A 408 -12.90 15.30 18.79
CA PRO A 408 -12.48 16.69 18.69
C PRO A 408 -11.61 17.13 19.86
N GLU A 409 -10.47 17.72 19.54
CA GLU A 409 -9.56 18.41 20.47
C GLU A 409 -9.63 19.90 20.13
N GLY A 410 -9.83 20.77 21.12
CA GLY A 410 -9.84 22.23 20.89
C GLY A 410 -11.11 22.76 20.22
N ASP A 411 -10.96 23.59 19.18
CA ASP A 411 -12.08 24.27 18.51
C ASP A 411 -12.95 23.29 17.70
N PRO A 412 -14.25 23.12 18.04
CA PRO A 412 -15.15 22.27 17.28
C PRO A 412 -15.51 22.82 15.88
N ASN A 413 -15.20 24.09 15.59
CA ASN A 413 -15.57 24.79 14.35
C ASN A 413 -14.46 24.84 13.29
N ARG A 414 -13.71 23.74 13.16
CA ARG A 414 -12.71 23.55 12.10
C ARG A 414 -13.31 23.78 10.71
N PRO A 415 -12.59 24.46 9.77
CA PRO A 415 -13.06 24.66 8.39
C PRO A 415 -13.44 23.36 7.66
N THR A 416 -12.76 22.26 7.99
CA THR A 416 -12.99 20.94 7.39
C THR A 416 -14.04 20.11 8.14
N SER A 417 -14.63 20.63 9.23
CA SER A 417 -15.70 19.92 9.93
C SER A 417 -16.89 19.68 9.00
N TRP A 418 -17.39 18.45 8.98
CA TRP A 418 -18.58 18.07 8.22
C TRP A 418 -19.85 18.14 9.07
N TRP A 419 -19.71 18.13 10.41
CA TRP A 419 -20.84 18.30 11.32
C TRP A 419 -21.23 19.78 11.34
N PRO A 420 -22.54 20.12 11.32
CA PRO A 420 -22.97 21.51 11.43
C PRO A 420 -22.36 22.16 12.67
N ARG A 421 -21.98 23.44 12.57
CA ARG A 421 -21.47 24.23 13.71
C ARG A 421 -22.42 24.02 14.89
N ARG A 422 -21.91 23.39 15.95
CA ARG A 422 -22.74 23.16 17.13
C ARG A 422 -23.10 24.52 17.71
N PRO A 423 -24.38 24.75 18.08
CA PRO A 423 -24.72 25.86 18.94
C PRO A 423 -23.81 25.85 20.18
N ALA A 424 -23.38 27.03 20.64
CA ALA A 424 -22.40 27.17 21.72
C ALA A 424 -22.87 26.57 23.06
N ASP A 425 -24.15 26.20 23.17
CA ASP A 425 -24.88 25.77 24.36
C ASP A 425 -25.18 24.26 24.43
N TRP A 426 -24.62 23.43 23.53
CA TRP A 426 -24.90 21.98 23.54
C TRP A 426 -24.10 21.24 24.65
N PRO A 427 -24.77 20.58 25.62
CA PRO A 427 -24.08 19.86 26.69
C PRO A 427 -23.61 18.48 26.22
N TRP A 428 -22.50 18.07 26.83
CA TRP A 428 -21.63 16.93 26.54
C TRP A 428 -22.30 15.56 26.72
#